data_AF-J9FGJ7-F1
#
_entry.id   AF-J9FGJ7-F1
#
_cell.length_a   1.000
_cell.length_b   1.000
_cell.length_c   1.000
_cell.angle_alpha   90.00
_cell.angle_beta   90.00
_cell.angle_gamma   90.00
#
_symmetry.space_group_name_H-M   'P 1'
#
loop_
_entity.id
_entity.type
_entity.pdbx_description
1 polymer ?
#
loop_
_entity_poly.entity_id
_entity_poly.type
_entity_poly.pdbx_seq_one_letter_code
_entity_poly.pdbx_strand_id
1 'polypeptide(L)'
;ECPGRQTCRYQRYLEESKKQDVFLQICNHNYLLADAFHRREEYKPLLADYRALVVDEAHKLPEAARQMFGKNLCMDDIREIAYYLEREHQNVEARTLKAGMYSIFTIIMESHISSHGIKENFQLTGECEFCLWEGIQMIERMMEQLKGVVPKWVLNRFQEAKEVLECFLQKNSKYVLHLRMDKEKIPVLCAASRE
;
A
#
# COMPACT_ATOMS: atom_id res chain seq x y z
N GLU A 1 -29.41 -3.15 1.29
CA GLU A 1 -29.25 -4.48 1.90
C GLU A 1 -29.05 -5.52 0.80
N CYS A 2 -28.22 -6.55 1.01
CA CYS A 2 -27.97 -7.57 -0.02
C CYS A 2 -29.13 -8.60 -0.05
N PRO A 3 -29.85 -8.76 -1.17
CA PRO A 3 -31.01 -9.66 -1.26
C PRO A 3 -30.64 -11.14 -1.08
N GLY A 4 -29.39 -11.52 -1.34
CA GLY A 4 -28.88 -12.88 -1.13
C GLY A 4 -28.30 -13.14 0.26
N ARG A 5 -28.47 -12.23 1.25
CA ARG A 5 -27.79 -12.34 2.54
C ARG A 5 -28.11 -13.65 3.27
N GLN A 6 -29.36 -14.10 3.23
CA GLN A 6 -29.78 -15.35 3.90
C GLN A 6 -29.28 -16.63 3.21
N THR A 7 -28.98 -16.57 1.91
CA THR A 7 -28.48 -17.72 1.13
C THR A 7 -26.97 -17.66 0.89
N CYS A 8 -26.32 -16.54 1.23
CA CYS A 8 -24.90 -16.33 1.05
C CYS A 8 -24.11 -17.22 2.01
N ARG A 9 -23.40 -18.21 1.45
CA ARG A 9 -22.53 -19.13 2.20
C ARG A 9 -21.55 -18.38 3.11
N TYR A 10 -20.98 -17.28 2.61
CA TYR A 10 -20.02 -16.47 3.37
C TYR A 10 -20.68 -15.80 4.59
N GLN A 11 -21.87 -15.24 4.44
CA GLN A 11 -22.61 -14.62 5.55
C GLN A 11 -23.02 -15.66 6.59
N ARG A 12 -23.53 -16.82 6.15
CA ARG A 12 -23.85 -17.94 7.04
C ARG A 12 -22.64 -18.44 7.82
N TYR A 13 -21.50 -18.59 7.15
CA TYR A 13 -20.25 -18.97 7.81
C TYR A 13 -19.82 -17.92 8.84
N LEU A 14 -19.88 -16.63 8.51
CA LEU A 14 -19.55 -15.56 9.47
C LEU A 14 -20.47 -15.58 10.69
N GLU A 15 -21.78 -15.76 10.48
CA GLU A 15 -22.75 -15.86 11.58
C GLU A 15 -22.48 -17.09 12.45
N GLU A 16 -22.23 -18.26 11.85
CA GLU A 16 -21.90 -19.49 12.56
C GLU A 16 -20.57 -19.38 13.33
N SER A 17 -19.53 -18.80 12.72
CA SER A 17 -18.21 -18.63 13.35
C SER A 17 -18.20 -17.72 14.58
N LYS A 18 -19.24 -16.89 14.76
CA LYS A 18 -19.38 -15.95 15.89
C LYS A 18 -20.26 -16.49 17.01
N LYS A 19 -20.80 -17.69 16.87
CA LYS A 19 -21.62 -18.31 17.92
C LYS A 19 -20.74 -18.75 19.09
N GLN A 20 -21.33 -18.73 20.29
CA GLN A 20 -20.63 -19.07 21.53
C GLN A 20 -20.23 -20.55 21.65
N ASP A 21 -20.80 -21.42 20.82
CA ASP A 21 -20.51 -22.86 20.77
C ASP A 21 -19.26 -23.19 19.93
N VAL A 22 -18.68 -22.22 19.22
CA VAL A 22 -17.45 -22.42 18.46
C VAL A 22 -16.24 -22.41 19.39
N PHE A 23 -15.68 -23.59 19.66
CA PHE A 23 -14.49 -23.74 20.52
C PHE A 23 -13.18 -23.42 19.79
N LEU A 24 -13.10 -23.68 18.48
CA LEU A 24 -11.90 -23.47 17.67
C LEU A 24 -12.27 -22.71 16.39
N GLN A 25 -11.56 -21.63 16.12
CA GLN A 25 -11.69 -20.85 14.89
C GLN A 25 -10.35 -20.80 14.16
N ILE A 26 -10.38 -21.10 12.86
CA ILE A 26 -9.20 -21.07 11.99
C ILE A 26 -9.35 -19.89 11.03
N CYS A 27 -8.30 -19.08 10.92
CA CYS A 27 -8.25 -17.96 9.98
C CYS A 27 -6.86 -17.82 9.36
N ASN A 28 -6.78 -17.15 8.22
CA ASN A 28 -5.50 -16.75 7.61
C ASN A 28 -4.91 -15.56 8.37
N HIS A 29 -3.56 -15.45 8.38
CA HIS A 29 -2.81 -14.28 8.84
C HIS A 29 -3.41 -12.93 8.41
N ASN A 30 -3.83 -12.75 7.15
CA ASN A 30 -4.45 -11.50 6.68
C ASN A 30 -5.75 -11.16 7.42
N TYR A 31 -6.57 -12.17 7.72
CA TYR A 31 -7.83 -11.96 8.42
C TYR A 31 -7.60 -11.67 9.92
N LEU A 32 -6.60 -12.33 10.51
CA LEU A 32 -6.14 -12.05 11.87
C LEU A 32 -5.61 -10.61 12.01
N LEU A 33 -4.78 -10.17 11.07
CA LEU A 33 -4.23 -8.82 11.06
C LEU A 33 -5.34 -7.77 10.86
N ALA A 34 -6.31 -8.03 9.98
CA ALA A 34 -7.46 -7.16 9.78
C ALA A 34 -8.33 -7.04 11.05
N ASP A 35 -8.54 -8.15 11.78
CA ASP A 35 -9.24 -8.13 13.07
C ASP A 35 -8.48 -7.30 14.12
N ALA A 36 -7.16 -7.48 14.22
CA ALA A 36 -6.32 -6.69 15.12
C ALA A 36 -6.39 -5.19 14.81
N PHE A 37 -6.36 -4.82 13.52
CA PHE A 37 -6.54 -3.44 13.08
C PHE A 37 -7.92 -2.89 13.47
N HIS A 38 -8.99 -3.66 13.23
CA HIS A 38 -10.34 -3.26 13.62
C HIS A 38 -10.45 -3.02 15.13
N ARG A 39 -9.88 -3.91 15.95
CA ARG A 39 -9.87 -3.77 17.41
C ARG A 39 -9.09 -2.54 17.87
N ARG A 40 -7.98 -2.22 17.21
CA ARG A 40 -7.17 -1.02 17.50
C ARG A 40 -7.92 0.29 17.18
N GLU A 41 -8.60 0.34 16.04
CA GLU A 41 -9.36 1.51 15.57
C GLU A 41 -10.80 1.57 16.13
N GLU A 42 -11.12 0.74 17.13
CA GLU A 42 -12.45 0.63 17.74
C GLU A 42 -13.59 0.30 16.76
N TYR A 43 -13.25 -0.29 15.61
CA TYR A 43 -14.22 -0.85 14.67
C TYR A 43 -14.76 -2.19 15.16
N LYS A 44 -15.86 -2.62 14.54
CA LYS A 44 -16.49 -3.91 14.84
C LYS A 44 -15.48 -5.06 14.61
N PRO A 45 -15.21 -5.91 15.64
CA PRO A 45 -14.34 -7.07 15.49
C PRO A 45 -14.85 -8.05 14.43
N LEU A 46 -13.90 -8.59 13.68
CA LEU A 46 -14.12 -9.60 12.65
C LEU A 46 -14.19 -10.99 13.27
N LEU A 47 -13.29 -11.30 14.20
CA LEU A 47 -13.22 -12.55 14.95
C LEU A 47 -13.98 -12.45 16.27
N ALA A 48 -14.45 -13.59 16.77
CA ALA A 48 -14.95 -13.67 18.15
C ALA A 48 -13.81 -13.44 19.16
N ASP A 49 -14.13 -13.04 20.38
CA ASP A 49 -13.12 -12.92 21.42
C ASP A 49 -12.49 -14.27 21.73
N TYR A 50 -11.17 -14.34 21.61
CA TYR A 50 -10.39 -15.55 21.84
C TYR A 50 -9.54 -15.39 23.09
N ARG A 51 -9.35 -16.50 23.82
CA ARG A 51 -8.50 -16.55 25.04
C ARG A 51 -7.06 -16.96 24.76
N ALA A 52 -6.85 -17.68 23.66
CA ALA A 52 -5.54 -18.14 23.21
C ALA A 52 -5.48 -18.04 21.69
N LEU A 53 -4.30 -17.68 21.17
CA LEU A 53 -4.02 -17.58 19.75
C LEU A 53 -2.84 -18.49 19.43
N VAL A 54 -3.04 -19.42 18.49
CA VAL A 54 -1.96 -20.26 17.95
C VAL A 54 -1.66 -19.76 16.54
N VAL A 55 -0.44 -19.28 16.33
CA VAL A 55 0.01 -18.81 15.02
C VAL A 55 0.81 -19.92 14.36
N ASP A 56 0.19 -20.60 13.40
CA ASP A 56 0.90 -21.52 12.53
C ASP A 56 1.78 -20.75 11.55
N GLU A 57 2.95 -21.30 11.23
CA GLU A 57 3.96 -20.68 10.37
C GLU A 57 4.27 -19.21 10.74
N ALA A 58 4.44 -18.94 12.04
CA ALA A 58 4.59 -17.58 12.58
C ALA A 58 5.72 -16.75 11.93
N HIS A 59 6.70 -17.38 11.30
CA HIS A 59 7.75 -16.69 10.55
C HIS A 59 7.23 -15.94 9.30
N LYS A 60 6.04 -16.29 8.76
CA LYS A 60 5.37 -15.60 7.64
C LYS A 60 4.49 -14.44 8.08
N LEU A 61 4.10 -14.40 9.36
CA LEU A 61 3.21 -13.36 9.89
C LEU A 61 3.80 -11.94 9.72
N PRO A 62 5.10 -11.69 9.97
CA PRO A 62 5.69 -10.38 9.71
C PRO A 62 5.62 -9.97 8.24
N GLU A 63 5.76 -10.92 7.30
CA GLU A 63 5.62 -10.64 5.88
C GLU A 63 4.18 -10.25 5.53
N ALA A 64 3.19 -11.00 6.02
CA ALA A 64 1.78 -10.68 5.85
C ALA A 64 1.43 -9.29 6.45
N ALA A 65 1.97 -8.97 7.63
CA ALA A 65 1.81 -7.66 8.25
C ALA A 65 2.43 -6.54 7.40
N ARG A 66 3.63 -6.76 6.83
CA ARG A 66 4.24 -5.81 5.90
C ARG A 66 3.44 -5.65 4.62
N GLN A 67 2.81 -6.70 4.11
CA GLN A 67 1.94 -6.61 2.94
C GLN A 67 0.65 -5.85 3.25
N MET A 68 0.08 -6.06 4.44
CA MET A 68 -1.21 -5.46 4.82
C MET A 68 -1.09 -4.03 5.37
N PHE A 69 0.00 -3.72 6.06
CA PHE A 69 0.25 -2.42 6.70
C PHE A 69 1.40 -1.63 6.08
N GLY A 70 2.20 -2.25 5.21
CA GLY A 70 3.26 -1.54 4.50
C GLY A 70 2.69 -0.74 3.34
N LYS A 71 3.15 0.50 3.21
CA LYS A 71 2.84 1.31 2.04
C LYS A 71 3.90 1.03 0.98
N ASN A 72 3.47 0.57 -0.20
CA ASN A 72 4.34 0.31 -1.32
C ASN A 72 3.94 1.21 -2.50
N LEU A 73 4.93 1.62 -3.29
CA LEU A 73 4.70 2.33 -4.54
C LEU A 73 5.63 1.77 -5.61
N CYS A 74 5.04 1.23 -6.67
CA CYS A 74 5.75 0.75 -7.85
C CYS A 74 5.27 1.44 -9.13
N MET A 75 5.94 1.17 -10.25
CA MET A 75 5.54 1.72 -11.55
C MET A 75 4.17 1.21 -12.00
N ASP A 76 3.75 0.01 -11.60
CA ASP A 76 2.42 -0.51 -11.93
C ASP A 76 1.30 0.27 -11.22
N ASP A 77 1.51 0.71 -9.98
CA ASP A 77 0.56 1.61 -9.29
C ASP A 77 0.41 2.93 -10.05
N ILE A 78 1.51 3.49 -10.55
CA ILE A 78 1.51 4.71 -11.35
C ILE A 78 0.82 4.50 -12.69
N ARG A 79 1.06 3.36 -13.36
CA ARG A 79 0.38 2.99 -14.61
C ARG A 79 -1.12 2.82 -14.38
N GLU A 80 -1.52 2.27 -13.24
CA GLU A 80 -2.91 2.12 -12.85
C GLU A 80 -3.58 3.49 -12.71
N ILE A 81 -2.96 4.42 -11.98
CA ILE A 81 -3.47 5.80 -11.84
C ILE A 81 -3.56 6.48 -13.22
N ALA A 82 -2.52 6.36 -14.04
CA ALA A 82 -2.51 6.91 -15.39
C ALA A 82 -3.60 6.31 -16.29
N TYR A 83 -3.87 5.01 -16.18
CA TYR A 83 -4.97 4.35 -16.87
C TYR A 83 -6.32 4.94 -16.47
N TYR A 84 -6.54 5.21 -15.18
CA TYR A 84 -7.76 5.87 -14.72
C TYR A 84 -7.89 7.31 -15.25
N LEU A 85 -6.79 8.06 -15.30
CA LEU A 85 -6.77 9.38 -15.92
C LEU A 85 -7.12 9.35 -17.41
N GLU A 86 -6.59 8.39 -18.16
CA GLU A 86 -6.90 8.21 -19.58
C GLU A 86 -8.40 7.93 -19.79
N ARG A 87 -9.03 7.16 -18.90
CA ARG A 87 -10.49 6.91 -18.92
C ARG A 87 -11.32 8.15 -18.63
N GLU A 88 -10.82 9.07 -17.81
CA GLU A 88 -11.45 10.37 -17.53
C GLU A 88 -11.00 11.47 -18.53
N HIS A 89 -10.48 11.06 -19.69
CA HIS A 89 -9.99 11.93 -20.78
C HIS A 89 -8.79 12.83 -20.44
N GLN A 90 -8.12 12.59 -19.30
CA GLN A 90 -6.95 13.34 -18.82
C GLN A 90 -5.63 12.75 -19.37
N ASN A 91 -5.51 12.72 -20.71
CA ASN A 91 -4.41 12.05 -21.42
C ASN A 91 -3.07 12.77 -21.29
N VAL A 92 -3.07 14.08 -21.03
CA VAL A 92 -1.84 14.87 -20.84
C VAL A 92 -1.29 14.57 -19.45
N GLU A 93 -2.16 14.60 -18.46
CA GLU A 93 -1.89 14.31 -17.06
C GLU A 93 -1.41 12.87 -16.89
N ALA A 94 -2.05 11.90 -17.56
CA ALA A 94 -1.59 10.52 -17.56
C ALA A 94 -0.15 10.35 -18.08
N ARG A 95 0.20 11.06 -19.16
CA ARG A 95 1.55 11.03 -19.74
C ARG A 95 2.56 11.72 -18.85
N THR A 96 2.21 12.88 -18.30
CA THR A 96 3.06 13.64 -17.36
C THR A 96 3.34 12.81 -16.11
N LEU A 97 2.33 12.16 -15.54
CA LEU A 97 2.48 11.31 -14.36
C LEU A 97 3.43 10.14 -14.65
N LYS A 98 3.20 9.40 -15.75
CA LYS A 98 4.06 8.27 -16.13
C LYS A 98 5.51 8.70 -16.33
N ALA A 99 5.75 9.79 -17.08
CA ALA A 99 7.09 10.27 -17.37
C ALA A 99 7.81 10.78 -16.11
N GLY A 100 7.13 11.60 -15.30
CA GLY A 100 7.71 12.16 -14.07
C GLY A 100 8.07 11.07 -13.07
N MET A 101 7.15 10.14 -12.81
CA MET A 101 7.40 9.03 -11.88
C MET A 101 8.47 8.07 -12.39
N TYR A 102 8.49 7.76 -13.69
CA TYR A 102 9.54 6.92 -14.27
C TYR A 102 10.93 7.55 -14.08
N SER A 103 11.04 8.86 -14.28
CA SER A 103 12.28 9.61 -14.02
C SER A 103 12.70 9.50 -12.56
N ILE A 104 11.76 9.69 -11.63
CA ILE A 104 12.03 9.61 -10.17
C ILE A 104 12.50 8.20 -9.79
N PHE A 105 11.80 7.15 -10.22
CA PHE A 105 12.22 5.77 -9.96
C PHE A 105 13.60 5.46 -10.54
N THR A 106 13.92 6.00 -11.72
CA THR A 106 15.24 5.81 -12.34
C THR A 106 16.35 6.47 -11.51
N ILE A 107 16.17 7.72 -11.08
CA ILE A 107 17.14 8.43 -10.22
C ILE A 107 17.36 7.69 -8.90
N ILE A 108 16.27 7.22 -8.26
CA ILE A 108 16.35 6.44 -7.03
C ILE A 108 17.11 5.13 -7.28
N MET A 109 16.86 4.45 -8.40
CA MET A 109 17.56 3.22 -8.77
C MET A 109 19.06 3.47 -8.95
N GLU A 110 19.44 4.48 -9.73
CA GLU A 110 20.83 4.82 -10.03
C GLU A 110 21.61 5.20 -8.77
N SER A 111 20.97 5.90 -7.84
CA SER A 111 21.52 6.22 -6.51
C SER A 111 21.78 4.97 -5.64
N HIS A 112 21.13 3.84 -5.92
CA HIS A 112 21.14 2.65 -5.06
C HIS A 112 21.63 1.38 -5.76
N ILE A 113 22.03 1.45 -7.03
CA ILE A 113 22.59 0.33 -7.76
C ILE A 113 24.07 0.13 -7.38
N SER A 114 24.45 -1.10 -7.11
CA SER A 114 25.83 -1.49 -6.83
C SER A 114 26.24 -2.69 -7.68
N SER A 115 27.52 -3.02 -7.70
CA SER A 115 28.05 -4.22 -8.38
C SER A 115 27.42 -5.53 -7.91
N HIS A 116 26.74 -5.53 -6.75
CA HIS A 116 26.09 -6.70 -6.15
C HIS A 116 24.55 -6.64 -6.26
N GLY A 117 23.98 -5.71 -7.03
CA GLY A 117 22.54 -5.47 -7.15
C GLY A 117 22.07 -4.20 -6.45
N ILE A 118 20.75 -4.05 -6.28
CA ILE A 118 20.17 -2.90 -5.57
C ILE A 118 20.49 -3.01 -4.08
N LYS A 119 20.88 -1.90 -3.45
CA LYS A 119 20.90 -1.82 -1.99
C LYS A 119 19.48 -1.87 -1.48
N GLU A 120 19.13 -2.92 -0.74
CA GLU A 120 17.79 -3.05 -0.15
C GLU A 120 17.49 -1.90 0.81
N ASN A 121 18.47 -1.40 1.56
CA ASN A 121 18.27 -0.26 2.46
C ASN A 121 18.30 1.07 1.70
N PHE A 122 17.21 1.83 1.80
CA PHE A 122 17.13 3.16 1.21
C PHE A 122 18.02 4.16 1.95
N GLN A 123 18.82 4.92 1.20
CA GLN A 123 19.65 6.01 1.66
C GLN A 123 19.21 7.30 0.96
N LEU A 124 18.69 8.26 1.74
CA LEU A 124 18.36 9.58 1.19
C LEU A 124 19.66 10.32 0.85
N THR A 125 20.01 10.33 -0.43
CA THR A 125 21.03 11.20 -1.03
C THR A 125 20.41 12.55 -1.39
N GLY A 126 21.21 13.58 -1.66
CA GLY A 126 20.69 14.89 -2.08
C GLY A 126 19.89 14.82 -3.40
N GLU A 127 20.30 13.96 -4.34
CA GLU A 127 19.55 13.70 -5.58
C GLU A 127 18.21 13.02 -5.31
N CYS A 128 18.18 12.03 -4.41
CA CYS A 128 16.94 11.39 -3.99
C CYS A 128 16.00 12.37 -3.27
N GLU A 129 16.54 13.23 -2.41
CA GLU A 129 15.76 14.26 -1.70
C GLU A 129 15.08 15.20 -2.69
N PHE A 130 15.84 15.71 -3.66
CA PHE A 130 15.31 16.58 -4.69
C PHE A 130 14.26 15.88 -5.56
N CYS A 131 14.54 14.68 -6.07
CA CYS A 131 13.59 13.98 -6.95
C CYS A 131 12.31 13.55 -6.22
N LEU A 132 12.40 13.15 -4.95
CA LEU A 132 11.23 12.84 -4.13
C LEU A 132 10.38 14.09 -3.89
N TRP A 133 11.02 15.22 -3.57
CA TRP A 133 10.32 16.49 -3.41
C TRP A 133 9.62 16.91 -4.70
N GLU A 134 10.29 16.84 -5.86
CA GLU A 134 9.68 17.14 -7.16
C GLU A 134 8.48 16.22 -7.46
N GLY A 135 8.59 14.92 -7.13
CA GLY A 135 7.50 13.96 -7.26
C GLY A 135 6.28 14.31 -6.42
N ILE A 136 6.50 14.68 -5.16
CA ILE A 136 5.43 15.13 -4.24
C ILE A 136 4.75 16.38 -4.80
N GLN A 137 5.53 17.39 -5.20
CA GLN A 137 4.99 18.63 -5.78
C GLN A 137 4.24 18.39 -7.09
N MET A 138 4.70 17.44 -7.92
CA MET A 138 4.00 17.04 -9.13
C MET A 138 2.63 16.44 -8.80
N ILE A 139 2.59 15.47 -7.88
CA ILE A 139 1.34 14.83 -7.45
C ILE A 139 0.38 15.86 -6.84
N GLU A 140 0.85 16.73 -5.95
CA GLU A 140 0.02 17.77 -5.33
C GLU A 140 -0.64 18.70 -6.36
N ARG A 141 0.14 19.24 -7.31
CA ARG A 141 -0.40 20.08 -8.38
C ARG A 141 -1.43 19.34 -9.23
N MET A 142 -1.17 18.08 -9.56
CA MET A 142 -2.10 17.26 -10.33
C MET A 142 -3.40 17.02 -9.56
N MET A 143 -3.31 16.70 -8.26
CA MET A 143 -4.50 16.52 -7.41
C MET A 143 -5.36 17.79 -7.34
N GLU A 144 -4.75 18.96 -7.28
CA GLU A 144 -5.46 20.24 -7.31
C GLU A 144 -6.15 20.49 -8.65
N GLN A 145 -5.44 20.26 -9.77
CA GLN A 145 -5.96 20.45 -11.12
C GLN A 145 -7.10 19.47 -11.45
N LEU A 146 -6.99 18.23 -10.98
CA LEU A 146 -7.95 17.16 -11.25
C LEU A 146 -9.14 17.17 -10.29
N LYS A 147 -9.14 18.07 -9.30
CA LYS A 147 -10.20 18.16 -8.30
C LYS A 147 -11.53 18.52 -8.95
N GLY A 148 -12.50 17.61 -8.87
CA GLY A 148 -13.81 17.76 -9.51
C GLY A 148 -13.85 17.38 -10.99
N VAL A 149 -12.69 17.10 -11.60
CA VAL A 149 -12.58 16.53 -12.96
C VAL A 149 -12.62 15.00 -12.90
N VAL A 150 -11.91 14.40 -11.94
CA VAL A 150 -11.86 12.94 -11.76
C VAL A 150 -12.59 12.50 -10.49
N PRO A 151 -13.03 11.23 -10.41
CA PRO A 151 -13.64 10.69 -9.20
C PRO A 151 -12.73 10.79 -7.97
N LYS A 152 -13.33 10.99 -6.79
CA LYS A 152 -12.60 11.09 -5.51
C LYS A 152 -11.68 9.89 -5.25
N TRP A 153 -12.08 8.69 -5.65
CA TRP A 153 -11.26 7.50 -5.45
C TRP A 153 -9.96 7.51 -6.28
N VAL A 154 -9.93 8.19 -7.43
CA VAL A 154 -8.69 8.41 -8.21
C VAL A 154 -7.76 9.35 -7.44
N LEU A 155 -8.31 10.45 -6.89
CA LEU A 155 -7.55 11.37 -6.06
C LEU A 155 -7.00 10.70 -4.80
N ASN A 156 -7.74 9.75 -4.21
CA ASN A 156 -7.23 8.94 -3.09
C ASN A 156 -6.01 8.09 -3.51
N ARG A 157 -6.00 7.51 -4.72
CA ARG A 157 -4.83 6.77 -5.21
C ARG A 157 -3.59 7.67 -5.41
N PHE A 158 -3.79 8.91 -5.88
CA PHE A 158 -2.72 9.91 -5.87
C PHE A 158 -2.21 10.22 -4.46
N GLN A 159 -3.13 10.40 -3.51
CA GLN A 159 -2.79 10.66 -2.11
C GLN A 159 -1.98 9.50 -1.50
N GLU A 160 -2.36 8.25 -1.77
CA GLU A 160 -1.62 7.07 -1.33
C GLU A 160 -0.20 7.03 -1.92
N ALA A 161 -0.04 7.34 -3.21
CA ALA A 161 1.28 7.44 -3.85
C ALA A 161 2.13 8.55 -3.23
N LYS A 162 1.54 9.72 -3.00
CA LYS A 162 2.19 10.87 -2.35
C LYS A 162 2.69 10.50 -0.95
N GLU A 163 1.87 9.85 -0.14
CA GLU A 163 2.22 9.45 1.22
C GLU A 163 3.42 8.50 1.26
N VAL A 164 3.55 7.61 0.27
CA VAL A 164 4.76 6.78 0.15
C VAL A 164 5.98 7.65 -0.11
N LEU A 165 5.93 8.57 -1.08
CA LEU A 165 7.06 9.48 -1.36
C LEU A 165 7.43 10.32 -0.14
N GLU A 166 6.44 10.83 0.60
CA GLU A 166 6.66 11.59 1.84
C GLU A 166 7.36 10.74 2.92
N CYS A 167 7.00 9.46 3.06
CA CYS A 167 7.68 8.56 3.99
C CYS A 167 9.18 8.44 3.67
N PHE A 168 9.53 8.38 2.39
CA PHE A 168 10.92 8.30 1.93
C PHE A 168 11.67 9.63 2.12
N LEU A 169 11.02 10.76 1.83
CA LEU A 169 11.61 12.09 1.98
C LEU A 169 11.87 12.44 3.46
N GLN A 170 10.91 12.17 4.34
CA GLN A 170 10.98 12.58 5.76
C GLN A 170 11.87 11.66 6.61
N LYS A 171 12.35 10.51 6.09
CA LYS A 171 12.98 9.43 6.87
C LYS A 171 12.21 9.12 8.16
N ASN A 172 10.89 8.96 8.03
CA ASN A 172 10.05 8.75 9.21
C ASN A 172 10.51 7.50 9.98
N SER A 173 10.97 7.69 11.21
CA SER A 173 11.58 6.66 12.05
C SER A 173 10.63 5.50 12.41
N LYS A 174 9.32 5.69 12.18
CA LYS A 174 8.28 4.68 12.29
C LYS A 174 8.29 3.66 11.16
N TYR A 175 8.93 3.94 10.04
CA TYR A 175 8.98 3.05 8.89
C TYR A 175 10.39 2.52 8.63
N VAL A 176 10.48 1.25 8.24
CA VAL A 176 11.66 0.67 7.61
C VAL A 176 11.52 0.87 6.11
N LEU A 177 12.31 1.81 5.59
CA LEU A 177 12.34 2.18 4.18
C LEU A 177 13.33 1.28 3.44
N HIS A 178 12.83 0.51 2.48
CA HIS A 178 13.65 -0.38 1.68
C HIS A 178 13.21 -0.37 0.21
N LEU A 179 14.12 -0.74 -0.67
CA LEU A 179 13.91 -0.86 -2.10
C LEU A 179 13.87 -2.33 -2.48
N ARG A 180 12.92 -2.70 -3.34
CA ARG A 180 12.89 -4.01 -4.01
C ARG A 180 12.89 -3.80 -5.52
N MET A 181 13.38 -4.78 -6.27
CA MET A 181 13.28 -4.73 -7.74
C MET A 181 12.04 -5.49 -8.19
N ASP A 182 11.29 -4.89 -9.10
CA ASP A 182 10.25 -5.61 -9.83
C ASP A 182 10.84 -6.42 -11.01
N LYS A 183 9.95 -7.07 -11.77
CA LYS A 183 10.33 -7.89 -12.94
C LYS A 183 10.91 -7.07 -14.09
N GLU A 184 10.59 -5.78 -14.16
CA GLU A 184 11.06 -4.83 -15.17
C GLU A 184 12.37 -4.14 -14.76
N LYS A 185 12.91 -4.52 -13.59
CA LYS A 185 14.08 -3.89 -12.97
C LYS A 185 13.83 -2.43 -12.59
N ILE A 186 12.60 -2.05 -12.26
CA ILE A 186 12.26 -0.74 -11.68
C ILE A 186 12.19 -0.88 -10.15
N PRO A 187 12.68 0.09 -9.35
CA PRO A 187 12.58 0.01 -7.91
C PRO A 187 11.13 0.16 -7.44
N VAL A 188 10.74 -0.73 -6.55
CA VAL A 188 9.56 -0.64 -5.70
C VAL A 188 9.98 0.03 -4.40
N LEU A 189 9.33 1.15 -4.08
CA LEU A 189 9.48 1.86 -2.82
C LEU A 189 8.64 1.14 -1.77
N CYS A 190 9.28 0.57 -0.75
CA CYS A 190 8.60 -0.13 0.33
C CYS A 190 8.80 0.58 1.68
N ALA A 191 7.71 1.09 2.25
CA ALA A 191 7.66 1.63 3.61
C ALA A 191 6.92 0.65 4.53
N ALA A 192 7.68 -0.17 5.26
CA ALA A 192 7.11 -1.11 6.22
C ALA A 192 6.99 -0.46 7.62
N SER A 193 5.80 -0.46 8.21
CA SER A 193 5.62 0.00 9.60
C SER A 193 6.48 -0.84 10.55
N ARG A 194 7.11 -0.18 11.54
CA ARG A 194 7.79 -0.82 12.68
C ARG A 194 6.84 -1.18 13.81
N GLU A 195 5.66 -0.57 13.83
CA GLU A 195 4.55 -0.80 14.77
C GLU A 195 3.58 -1.83 14.24
#